data_AF-A0A660N5R2-F1
#
_entry.id   AF-A0A660N5R2-F1
#
_cell.length_a   1.000
_cell.length_b   1.000
_cell.length_c   1.000
_cell.angle_alpha   90.00
_cell.angle_beta   90.00
_cell.angle_gamma   90.00
#
_symmetry.space_group_name_H-M   'P 1'
#
loop_
_entity.id
_entity.type
_entity.pdbx_description
1 polymer ?
#
loop_
_entity_poly.entity_id
_entity_poly.type
_entity_poly.pdbx_seq_one_letter_code
_entity_poly.pdbx_strand_id
1 'polypeptide(L)'
;MGTDWFWFAPPIVSYQGQDFYFNLGFHGERLALILFSMTARATSWDNWREAHERETEALYRRFLAEQLGTQIQFGWDSFGADYDPKSARSGMFVRYHELQKAA
;
A
#
# COMPACT_ATOMS: atom_id res chain seq x y z
N MET A 1 -20.46 -16.59 6.68
CA MET A 1 -20.21 -16.10 5.30
C MET A 1 -18.93 -15.29 5.33
N GLY A 2 -17.95 -15.67 4.52
CA GLY A 2 -16.67 -14.94 4.44
C GLY A 2 -16.85 -13.61 3.72
N THR A 3 -15.89 -12.70 3.88
CA THR A 3 -15.86 -11.40 3.21
C THR A 3 -15.46 -11.49 1.73
N ASP A 4 -15.22 -12.69 1.21
CA ASP A 4 -14.63 -12.99 -0.12
C ASP A 4 -13.23 -12.38 -0.33
N TRP A 5 -12.61 -11.87 0.74
CA TRP A 5 -11.25 -11.38 0.73
C TRP A 5 -10.26 -12.47 1.12
N PHE A 6 -9.17 -12.58 0.37
CA PHE A 6 -7.98 -13.31 0.80
C PHE A 6 -6.70 -12.52 0.53
N TRP A 7 -5.65 -12.81 1.30
CA TRP A 7 -4.42 -12.05 1.28
C TRP A 7 -3.22 -12.96 1.01
N PHE A 8 -2.29 -12.48 0.19
CA PHE A 8 -1.01 -13.11 -0.05
C PHE A 8 0.12 -12.12 0.21
N ALA A 9 1.05 -12.49 1.08
CA ALA A 9 2.24 -11.72 1.37
C ALA A 9 3.45 -12.42 0.74
N PRO A 10 4.02 -11.91 -0.36
CA PRO A 10 5.27 -12.45 -0.88
C PRO A 10 6.42 -12.18 0.11
N PRO A 11 7.58 -12.86 -0.07
CA PRO A 11 8.81 -12.48 0.59
C PRO A 11 9.17 -11.01 0.35
N ILE A 12 10.09 -10.48 1.17
CA ILE A 12 10.63 -9.12 1.02
C ILE A 12 11.15 -8.94 -0.41
N VAL A 13 10.79 -7.80 -1.02
CA VAL A 13 11.20 -7.43 -2.38
C VAL A 13 12.13 -6.23 -2.29
N SER A 14 13.28 -6.31 -2.97
CA SER A 14 14.26 -5.22 -3.06
C SER A 14 14.10 -4.45 -4.37
N TYR A 15 14.07 -3.12 -4.30
CA TYR A 15 14.03 -2.22 -5.46
C TYR A 15 14.85 -0.96 -5.17
N GLN A 16 15.79 -0.62 -6.06
CA GLN A 16 16.67 0.54 -5.93
C GLN A 16 17.38 0.67 -4.56
N GLY A 17 17.80 -0.47 -3.99
CA GLY A 17 18.47 -0.50 -2.68
C GLY A 17 17.55 -0.34 -1.47
N GLN A 18 16.24 -0.31 -1.68
CA GLN A 18 15.23 -0.31 -0.62
C GLN A 18 14.50 -1.66 -0.59
N ASP A 19 14.29 -2.19 0.61
CA ASP A 19 13.48 -3.38 0.84
C ASP A 19 12.05 -3.01 1.19
N PHE A 20 11.10 -3.84 0.71
CA PHE A 20 9.67 -3.61 0.86
C PHE A 20 8.92 -4.85 1.36
N TYR A 21 7.94 -4.60 2.22
CA TYR A 21 6.86 -5.54 2.49
C TYR A 21 5.72 -5.31 1.50
N PHE A 22 5.10 -6.40 1.03
CA PHE A 22 3.92 -6.37 0.18
C PHE A 22 2.81 -7.25 0.77
N ASN A 23 1.58 -6.80 0.61
CA ASN A 23 0.37 -7.57 0.84
C ASN A 23 -0.55 -7.41 -0.38
N LEU A 24 -0.85 -8.52 -1.03
CA LEU A 24 -1.75 -8.60 -2.17
C LEU A 24 -3.13 -9.01 -1.67
N GLY A 25 -4.10 -8.09 -1.75
CA GLY A 25 -5.48 -8.29 -1.38
C GLY A 25 -6.32 -8.66 -2.59
N PHE A 26 -6.88 -9.86 -2.55
CA PHE A 26 -7.78 -10.38 -3.56
C PHE A 26 -9.22 -10.36 -3.05
N HIS A 27 -10.15 -10.01 -3.93
CA HIS A 27 -11.59 -10.12 -3.70
C HIS A 27 -12.16 -11.08 -4.76
N GLY A 28 -12.68 -12.23 -4.33
CA GLY A 28 -12.85 -13.39 -5.20
C GLY A 28 -11.51 -13.78 -5.83
N GLU A 29 -11.49 -14.18 -7.11
CA GLU A 29 -10.26 -14.58 -7.83
C GLU A 29 -9.48 -13.41 -8.46
N ARG A 30 -9.70 -12.16 -8.00
CA ARG A 30 -9.13 -10.96 -8.61
C ARG A 30 -8.33 -10.13 -7.63
N LEU A 31 -7.17 -9.66 -8.08
CA LEU A 31 -6.36 -8.71 -7.32
C LEU A 31 -7.09 -7.36 -7.29
N ALA A 32 -7.48 -6.92 -6.09
CA ALA A 32 -8.24 -5.68 -5.89
C ALA A 32 -7.38 -4.60 -5.23
N LEU A 33 -6.38 -5.00 -4.44
CA LEU A 33 -5.58 -4.09 -3.63
C LEU A 33 -4.15 -4.60 -3.48
N ILE A 34 -3.17 -3.72 -3.62
CA ILE A 34 -1.80 -3.95 -3.18
C ILE A 34 -1.53 -2.95 -2.07
N LEU A 35 -1.07 -3.44 -0.92
CA LEU A 35 -0.54 -2.62 0.16
C LEU A 35 0.95 -2.90 0.29
N PHE A 36 1.75 -1.86 0.41
CA PHE A 36 3.19 -2.04 0.53
C PHE A 36 3.85 -0.92 1.33
N SER A 37 5.00 -1.22 1.92
CA SER A 37 5.71 -0.30 2.80
C SER A 37 7.20 -0.62 2.79
N MET A 38 8.02 0.39 3.08
CA MET A 38 9.47 0.22 3.20
C MET A 38 9.79 -0.44 4.54
N THR A 39 10.58 -1.51 4.53
CA THR A 39 10.97 -2.24 5.75
C THR A 39 11.70 -1.33 6.73
N ALA A 40 12.47 -0.37 6.23
CA ALA A 40 13.23 0.61 7.02
C ALA A 40 12.35 1.56 7.86
N ARG A 41 11.05 1.64 7.56
CA ARG A 41 10.07 2.44 8.32
C ARG A 41 9.23 1.59 9.28
N ALA A 42 9.46 0.27 9.33
CA ALA A 42 8.76 -0.59 10.28
C ALA A 42 9.17 -0.24 11.70
N THR A 43 8.18 0.06 12.54
CA THR A 43 8.39 0.43 13.95
C THR A 43 7.65 -0.52 14.86
N SER A 44 8.26 -1.01 15.94
CA SER A 44 7.57 -1.82 16.95
C SER A 44 6.55 -0.98 17.73
N TRP A 45 5.57 -1.60 18.39
CA TRP A 45 4.59 -0.85 19.17
C TRP A 45 5.22 -0.04 20.31
N ASP A 46 6.26 -0.55 20.96
CA ASP A 46 6.97 0.14 22.04
C ASP A 46 7.67 1.43 21.57
N ASN A 47 8.04 1.50 20.29
CA ASN A 47 8.72 2.65 19.68
C ASN A 47 7.79 3.50 18.81
N TRP A 48 6.51 3.13 18.71
CA TRP A 48 5.56 3.78 17.83
C TRP A 48 5.30 5.22 18.23
N ARG A 49 5.24 6.11 17.23
CA ARG A 49 4.89 7.52 17.40
C ARG A 49 4.10 7.98 16.19
N GLU A 50 2.96 8.64 16.40
CA GLU A 50 2.16 9.17 15.28
C GLU A 50 2.99 10.10 14.39
N ALA A 51 3.84 10.95 14.99
CA ALA A 51 4.74 11.83 14.23
C ALA A 51 5.63 11.07 13.25
N HIS A 52 6.15 9.90 13.65
CA HIS A 52 6.96 9.05 12.78
C HIS A 52 6.14 8.48 11.61
N GLU A 53 4.89 8.10 11.85
CA GLU A 53 3.99 7.62 10.79
C GLU A 53 3.63 8.76 9.82
N ARG A 54 3.37 9.99 10.31
CA ARG A 54 3.15 11.17 9.44
C ARG A 54 4.37 11.51 8.58
N GLU A 55 5.57 11.43 9.16
CA GLU A 55 6.82 11.56 8.39
C GLU A 55 6.96 10.45 7.35
N THR A 56 6.55 9.23 7.68
CA THR A 56 6.54 8.08 6.76
C THR A 56 5.56 8.31 5.60
N GLU A 57 4.36 8.81 5.87
CA GLU A 57 3.38 9.17 4.84
C GLU A 57 3.97 10.20 3.85
N ALA A 58 4.58 11.27 4.36
CA ALA A 58 5.19 12.30 3.53
C ALA A 58 6.35 11.75 2.67
N LEU A 59 7.17 10.86 3.25
CA LEU A 59 8.24 10.16 2.54
C LEU A 59 7.67 9.29 1.42
N TYR A 60 6.62 8.51 1.68
CA TYR A 60 5.99 7.65 0.68
C TYR A 60 5.34 8.44 -0.45
N ARG A 61 4.65 9.55 -0.15
CA ARG A 61 4.09 10.44 -1.19
C ARG A 61 5.18 10.97 -2.11
N ARG A 62 6.32 11.39 -1.55
CA ARG A 62 7.49 11.83 -2.34
C ARG A 62 8.07 10.70 -3.18
N PHE A 63 8.33 9.54 -2.57
CA PHE A 63 8.86 8.38 -3.29
C PHE A 63 7.98 8.01 -4.48
N LEU A 64 6.66 7.93 -4.27
CA LEU A 64 5.72 7.64 -5.35
C LEU A 64 5.73 8.71 -6.46
N ALA A 65 5.80 9.99 -6.09
CA ALA A 65 5.91 11.08 -7.05
C ALA A 65 7.22 11.04 -7.86
N GLU A 66 8.32 10.60 -7.25
CA GLU A 66 9.61 10.39 -7.93
C GLU A 66 9.54 9.23 -8.94
N GLN A 67 8.77 8.17 -8.64
CA GLN A 67 8.63 7.00 -9.53
C GLN A 67 7.63 7.21 -10.67
N LEU A 68 6.49 7.87 -10.40
CA LEU A 68 5.33 7.91 -11.29
C LEU A 68 4.98 9.32 -11.77
N GLY A 69 5.71 10.35 -11.31
CA GLY A 69 5.38 11.75 -11.55
C GLY A 69 4.17 12.20 -10.73
N THR A 70 3.52 13.30 -11.16
CA THR A 70 2.39 13.90 -10.43
C THR A 70 1.03 13.29 -10.79
N GLN A 71 0.98 12.33 -11.71
CA GLN A 71 -0.27 11.67 -12.08
C GLN A 71 -0.64 10.66 -11.00
N ILE A 72 -1.77 10.87 -10.33
CA ILE A 72 -2.24 10.02 -9.22
C ILE A 72 -3.46 9.14 -9.56
N GLN A 73 -4.01 9.29 -10.77
CA GLN A 73 -5.14 8.51 -11.27
C GLN A 73 -4.79 7.87 -12.61
N PHE A 74 -5.15 6.60 -12.74
CA PHE A 74 -4.93 5.81 -13.95
C PHE A 74 -6.24 5.17 -14.39
N GLY A 75 -6.31 4.73 -15.65
CA GLY A 75 -7.51 4.06 -16.18
C GLY A 75 -7.91 2.78 -15.41
N TRP A 76 -7.01 2.26 -14.57
CA TRP A 76 -7.23 1.12 -13.71
C TRP A 76 -7.57 1.47 -12.24
N ASP A 77 -7.76 2.76 -11.91
CA ASP A 77 -8.16 3.37 -10.62
C ASP A 77 -7.08 4.27 -9.99
N SER A 78 -6.53 3.93 -8.82
CA SER A 78 -5.77 4.88 -7.99
C SER A 78 -4.60 4.24 -7.26
N PHE A 79 -3.60 5.06 -6.97
CA PHE A 79 -2.50 4.70 -6.08
C PHE A 79 -2.18 5.88 -5.16
N GLY A 80 -1.44 5.62 -4.10
CA GLY A 80 -1.02 6.69 -3.21
C GLY A 80 -0.38 6.18 -1.95
N ALA A 81 -0.26 7.09 -0.98
CA ALA A 81 0.14 6.78 0.37
C ALA A 81 -0.73 7.57 1.34
N ASP A 82 -1.12 6.93 2.43
CA ASP A 82 -1.91 7.53 3.50
C ASP A 82 -1.46 7.02 4.87
N TYR A 83 -1.83 7.77 5.91
CA TYR A 83 -1.88 7.30 7.28
C TYR A 83 -3.30 6.85 7.58
N ASP A 84 -3.47 5.59 7.97
CA ASP A 84 -4.74 5.05 8.43
C ASP A 84 -4.84 5.14 9.96
N PRO A 85 -5.73 5.99 10.51
CA PRO A 85 -5.89 6.13 11.96
C PRO A 85 -6.40 4.86 12.65
N LYS A 86 -7.01 3.93 11.92
CA LYS A 86 -7.53 2.68 12.49
C LYS A 86 -6.43 1.67 12.77
N SER A 87 -5.51 1.51 11.82
CA SER A 87 -4.31 0.69 12.02
C SER A 87 -3.16 1.45 12.70
N ALA A 88 -3.26 2.78 12.81
CA ALA A 88 -2.23 3.68 13.29
C ALA A 88 -0.91 3.54 12.49
N ARG A 89 -1.01 3.25 11.19
CA ARG A 89 0.12 3.01 10.30
C ARG A 89 0.01 3.79 9.00
N SER A 90 1.17 4.12 8.45
CA SER A 90 1.28 4.63 7.09
C SER A 90 1.70 3.54 6.11
N GLY A 91 1.08 3.54 4.94
CA GLY A 91 1.34 2.59 3.87
C GLY A 91 1.20 3.23 2.50
N MET A 92 1.78 2.57 1.50
CA MET A 92 1.46 2.83 0.09
C MET A 92 0.43 1.83 -0.39
N PHE A 93 -0.37 2.24 -1.37
CA PHE A 93 -1.39 1.39 -1.95
C PHE A 93 -1.48 1.53 -3.46
N VAL A 94 -1.94 0.46 -4.09
CA VAL A 94 -2.51 0.43 -5.44
C VAL A 94 -3.89 -0.18 -5.34
N ARG A 95 -4.91 0.51 -5.82
CA ARG A 95 -6.28 0.01 -5.93
C ARG A 95 -6.59 -0.24 -7.39
N TYR A 96 -7.25 -1.36 -7.64
CA TYR A 96 -7.78 -1.68 -8.96
C TYR A 96 -9.29 -1.51 -8.94
N HIS A 97 -9.84 -0.97 -10.03
CA HIS A 97 -11.27 -0.93 -10.18
C HIS A 97 -11.83 -2.36 -10.22
N GLU A 98 -12.95 -2.58 -9.54
CA GLU A 98 -13.79 -3.74 -9.83
C GLU A 98 -14.22 -3.61 -11.29
N LEU A 99 -13.60 -4.36 -12.20
CA LEU A 99 -14.12 -4.51 -13.56
C LEU A 99 -15.54 -5.05 -13.41
N GLN A 100 -16.54 -4.18 -13.63
CA GLN A 100 -17.94 -4.58 -13.69
C GLN A 100 -18.01 -5.80 -14.59
N LYS A 101 -18.54 -6.92 -14.07
CA LYS A 101 -18.79 -8.09 -14.90
C LYS A 101 -19.59 -7.60 -16.10
N ALA A 102 -19.10 -7.86 -17.32
CA ALA A 102 -19.92 -7.71 -18.50
C ALA A 102 -21.22 -8.50 -18.26
N ALA A 103 -22.34 -7.80 -18.34
CA ALA A 103 -23.68 -8.35 -18.16
C ALA A 103 -24.00 -9.39 -19.25
#